data_AF-A0A9E0SX68-F1
#
_entry.id   AF-A0A9E0SX68-F1
#
_cell.length_a   1.000
_cell.length_b   1.000
_cell.length_c   1.000
_cell.angle_alpha   90.00
_cell.angle_beta   90.00
_cell.angle_gamma   90.00
#
_symmetry.space_group_name_H-M   'P 1'
#
loop_
_entity.id
_entity.type
_entity.pdbx_description
1 polymer ?
#
loop_
_entity_poly.entity_id
_entity_poly.type
_entity_poly.pdbx_seq_one_letter_code
_entity_poly.pdbx_strand_id
1 'polypeptide(L)'
;MANEIGNRSRTVVCWRPVLPVIVAWALALLLPTAARAACQVQAVELPVTLAGTRAIATVGINGHPVKLVIDTGAFYSFLTETAAIELGLKTTRAPRGLRIEGFSGQVDSHMTRVDRLKLLKGEIPDVEFLVGGSEPGEGAVGLIGRNLLDAVDTEYDLANGMIRFMTPQDCGDRNLAYWAGSAPVSMLPLEWGRAAELPAIETVAKINGKEIRVLFDTGAQSVVTLKAARRAGIAPEAMTPTGRHRGLGTGDVPAWTASFDTFEIGGERISNNRFTVADYTAADVDMLIGIDFFLSHRIYVSRSQRRLYFTYNGGPVFALNAVASAASSADAASTPEGNATSSGAAPTDAAGYARRGAASIARRDYARALADLDRACELDPQAAAYLALRGKVRVALGDPARALQDYDAALRIDPSDSDARLQRAELRQRRNDRAGALADLDELDRALTPQSSLRLEVGKLYLELGNNAALAQFDLWIRTHRLDPSVDQGMNQRCWAGAMLATELDQSLALCNSAVQLRPAMSAYLDSRGWVQLRRGAYREAQADYDAALKLDPKLPWSLYGRGIARLRSGGDAAQARSDIDAAHQLLPTIDKEAGRYGISVPE
;
A
#
# COMPACT_ATOMS: atom_id res chain seq x y z
N MET A 1 -49.73 18.64 -17.82
CA MET A 1 -49.20 19.42 -18.96
C MET A 1 -47.81 19.91 -18.53
N ALA A 2 -46.75 19.10 -18.65
CA ALA A 2 -45.99 18.80 -19.86
C ALA A 2 -45.27 20.03 -20.44
N ASN A 3 -43.94 20.07 -20.26
CA ASN A 3 -42.89 20.46 -21.25
C ASN A 3 -41.58 20.68 -20.48
N GLU A 4 -40.60 19.77 -20.56
CA GLU A 4 -39.57 19.70 -21.62
C GLU A 4 -38.67 20.95 -21.72
N ILE A 5 -37.54 20.88 -21.00
CA ILE A 5 -36.22 21.40 -21.43
C ILE A 5 -35.23 20.42 -20.78
N GLY A 6 -34.47 19.58 -21.47
CA GLY A 6 -33.83 19.77 -22.76
C GLY A 6 -32.38 19.34 -22.56
N ASN A 7 -32.17 18.03 -22.61
CA ASN A 7 -30.89 17.33 -22.62
C ASN A 7 -29.91 18.03 -23.59
N ARG A 8 -28.82 18.62 -23.10
CA ARG A 8 -27.75 19.15 -23.95
C ARG A 8 -26.36 18.70 -23.49
N SER A 9 -25.79 17.88 -24.37
CA SER A 9 -24.37 17.72 -24.67
C SER A 9 -23.44 17.22 -23.57
N ARG A 10 -23.44 15.90 -23.36
CA ARG A 10 -22.19 15.16 -23.15
C ARG A 10 -21.44 15.15 -24.47
N THR A 11 -20.53 16.10 -24.68
CA THR A 11 -19.46 15.95 -25.66
C THR A 11 -18.54 14.85 -25.16
N VAL A 12 -18.83 13.62 -25.57
CA VAL A 12 -17.88 12.51 -25.53
C VAL A 12 -16.74 12.91 -26.46
N VAL A 13 -15.59 13.28 -25.88
CA VAL A 13 -14.36 13.39 -26.66
C VAL A 13 -14.05 11.97 -27.10
N CYS A 14 -14.32 11.66 -28.38
CA CYS A 14 -13.83 10.45 -29.02
C CYS A 14 -12.30 10.49 -28.95
N TRP A 15 -11.72 9.80 -27.96
CA TRP A 15 -10.34 9.38 -28.06
C TRP A 15 -10.31 8.30 -29.13
N ARG A 16 -9.79 8.64 -30.30
CA ARG A 16 -9.18 7.60 -31.11
C ARG A 16 -8.01 7.11 -30.26
N PRO A 17 -7.98 5.85 -29.79
CA PRO A 17 -6.70 5.31 -29.37
C PRO A 17 -5.77 5.53 -30.56
N VAL A 18 -4.66 6.23 -30.35
CA VAL A 18 -3.50 5.98 -31.20
C VAL A 18 -3.34 4.48 -31.08
N LEU A 19 -3.57 3.76 -32.20
CA LEU A 19 -3.33 2.31 -32.23
C LEU A 19 -2.03 2.10 -31.47
N PRO A 20 -1.94 1.14 -30.53
CA PRO A 20 -0.64 0.77 -30.02
C PRO A 20 0.20 0.56 -31.27
N VAL A 21 1.32 1.30 -31.38
CA VAL A 21 2.32 0.95 -32.38
C VAL A 21 2.61 -0.48 -32.04
N ILE A 22 2.03 -1.38 -32.84
CA ILE A 22 2.29 -2.79 -32.78
C ILE A 22 3.80 -2.82 -32.89
N VAL A 23 4.47 -3.20 -31.80
CA VAL A 23 5.87 -3.54 -31.86
C VAL A 23 5.91 -4.75 -32.77
N ALA A 24 5.99 -4.48 -34.07
CA ALA A 24 6.38 -5.42 -35.07
C ALA A 24 7.83 -5.72 -34.71
N TRP A 25 8.01 -6.79 -33.96
CA TRP A 25 9.30 -7.46 -33.88
C TRP A 25 9.63 -7.88 -35.31
N ALA A 26 10.41 -7.04 -36.00
CA ALA A 26 10.88 -7.33 -37.34
C ALA A 26 11.92 -8.46 -37.24
N LEU A 27 11.48 -9.70 -37.43
CA LEU A 27 12.34 -10.79 -37.87
C LEU A 27 11.91 -11.24 -39.26
N ALA A 28 12.90 -11.40 -40.13
CA ALA A 28 12.76 -11.69 -41.54
C ALA A 28 11.78 -12.84 -41.84
N LEU A 29 10.76 -12.54 -42.65
CA LEU A 29 9.81 -13.50 -43.21
C LEU A 29 10.51 -14.42 -44.20
N LEU A 30 10.85 -15.63 -43.76
CA LEU A 30 10.82 -16.80 -44.65
C LEU A 30 9.42 -17.39 -44.53
N LEU A 31 8.63 -17.30 -45.61
CA LEU A 31 7.29 -17.87 -45.71
C LEU A 31 7.33 -19.40 -45.51
N PRO A 32 6.64 -19.97 -44.51
CA PRO A 32 6.32 -21.39 -44.50
C PRO A 32 4.89 -21.61 -45.00
N THR A 33 4.75 -22.63 -45.83
CA THR A 33 3.49 -23.25 -46.26
C THR A 33 2.58 -23.59 -45.07
N ALA A 34 1.27 -23.55 -45.31
CA ALA A 34 0.19 -23.88 -44.37
C ALA A 34 0.36 -25.27 -43.71
N ALA A 35 1.10 -25.33 -42.61
CA ALA A 35 0.93 -26.31 -41.56
C ALA A 35 0.01 -25.68 -40.50
N ARG A 36 -0.90 -26.45 -39.89
CA ARG A 36 -1.60 -26.01 -38.67
C ARG A 36 -0.53 -25.66 -37.64
N ALA A 37 -0.26 -24.38 -37.44
CA ALA A 37 0.74 -23.92 -36.50
C ALA A 37 0.36 -24.46 -35.10
N ALA A 38 1.32 -25.10 -34.43
CA ALA A 38 1.16 -25.43 -33.01
C ALA A 38 0.99 -24.12 -32.23
N CYS A 39 0.14 -24.09 -31.20
CA CYS A 39 0.00 -22.91 -30.34
C CYS A 39 1.37 -22.51 -29.80
N GLN A 40 1.79 -21.29 -30.11
CA GLN A 40 3.04 -20.71 -29.63
C GLN A 40 2.72 -19.56 -28.70
N VAL A 41 3.39 -19.50 -27.56
CA VAL A 41 3.22 -18.40 -26.61
C VAL A 41 4.58 -17.79 -26.35
N GLN A 42 4.74 -16.54 -26.77
CA GLN A 42 5.92 -15.74 -26.45
C GLN A 42 5.67 -15.00 -25.14
N ALA A 43 6.68 -14.97 -24.26
CA ALA A 43 6.59 -14.38 -22.93
C ALA A 43 7.69 -13.34 -22.73
N VAL A 44 7.31 -12.15 -22.27
CA VAL A 44 8.23 -11.15 -21.72
C VAL A 44 8.03 -11.10 -20.21
N GLU A 45 9.09 -11.43 -19.48
CA GLU A 45 9.07 -11.49 -18.02
C GLU A 45 9.33 -10.11 -17.40
N LEU A 46 8.52 -9.77 -16.40
CA LEU A 46 8.68 -8.62 -15.53
C LEU A 46 8.83 -9.13 -14.09
N PRO A 47 10.06 -9.16 -13.54
CA PRO A 47 10.27 -9.50 -12.15
C PRO A 47 9.58 -8.50 -11.24
N VAL A 48 8.90 -9.02 -10.22
CA VAL A 48 8.17 -8.23 -9.24
C VAL A 48 8.60 -8.65 -7.85
N THR A 49 8.91 -7.68 -7.00
CA THR A 49 9.20 -7.91 -5.58
C THR A 49 8.03 -7.42 -4.76
N LEU A 50 7.58 -8.24 -3.81
CA LEU A 50 6.56 -7.83 -2.86
C LEU A 50 7.20 -7.01 -1.73
N ALA A 51 6.69 -5.81 -1.49
CA ALA A 51 7.05 -4.99 -0.34
C ALA A 51 5.77 -4.66 0.43
N GLY A 52 5.66 -5.23 1.64
CA GLY A 52 4.38 -5.24 2.36
C GLY A 52 3.31 -5.94 1.53
N THR A 53 2.22 -5.24 1.20
CA THR A 53 1.12 -5.72 0.36
C THR A 53 1.18 -5.18 -1.06
N ARG A 54 2.33 -4.67 -1.52
CA ARG A 54 2.48 -4.06 -2.83
C ARG A 54 3.37 -4.90 -3.74
N ALA A 55 2.89 -5.15 -4.94
CA ALA A 55 3.67 -5.70 -6.03
C ALA A 55 4.49 -4.57 -6.68
N ILE A 56 5.81 -4.60 -6.57
CA ILE A 56 6.68 -3.54 -7.09
C ILE A 56 7.57 -4.08 -8.21
N ALA A 57 7.55 -3.40 -9.35
CA ALA A 57 8.51 -3.60 -10.42
C ALA A 57 9.52 -2.46 -10.45
N THR A 58 10.80 -2.79 -10.67
CA THR A 58 11.81 -1.78 -11.00
C THR A 58 11.92 -1.68 -12.52
N VAL A 59 11.63 -0.50 -13.05
CA VAL A 59 11.65 -0.19 -14.49
C VAL A 59 12.55 1.01 -14.75
N GLY A 60 13.02 1.20 -15.98
CA GLY A 60 13.76 2.40 -16.35
C GLY A 60 12.85 3.43 -17.01
N ILE A 61 12.78 4.65 -16.50
CA ILE A 61 12.14 5.80 -17.17
C ILE A 61 13.24 6.70 -17.72
N ASN A 62 13.33 6.82 -19.04
CA ASN A 62 14.34 7.62 -19.73
C ASN A 62 15.79 7.30 -19.28
N GLY A 63 16.06 6.05 -18.89
CA GLY A 63 17.36 5.60 -18.40
C GLY A 63 17.54 5.64 -16.87
N HIS A 64 16.60 6.23 -16.13
CA HIS A 64 16.61 6.27 -14.67
C HIS A 64 15.81 5.11 -14.08
N PRO A 65 16.40 4.26 -13.21
CA PRO A 65 15.67 3.19 -12.55
C PRO A 65 14.68 3.78 -11.53
N VAL A 66 13.43 3.34 -11.61
CA VAL A 66 12.35 3.74 -10.72
C VAL A 66 11.54 2.53 -10.29
N LYS A 67 10.98 2.59 -9.08
CA LYS A 67 10.05 1.59 -8.55
C LYS A 67 8.62 2.03 -8.85
N LEU A 68 7.84 1.15 -9.48
CA LEU A 68 6.42 1.37 -9.73
C LEU A 68 5.60 0.22 -9.15
N VAL A 69 4.48 0.55 -8.51
CA VAL A 69 3.51 -0.46 -8.06
C VAL A 69 2.78 -1.04 -9.27
N ILE A 70 2.48 -2.33 -9.25
CA ILE A 70 1.58 -2.95 -10.23
C ILE A 70 0.16 -2.85 -9.70
N ASP A 71 -0.71 -2.15 -10.43
CA ASP A 71 -2.08 -1.90 -10.01
C ASP A 71 -3.04 -2.21 -11.17
N THR A 72 -3.68 -3.38 -11.12
CA THR A 72 -4.68 -3.79 -12.11
C THR A 72 -6.02 -3.08 -11.95
N GLY A 73 -6.29 -2.44 -10.80
CA GLY A 73 -7.47 -1.59 -10.59
C GLY A 73 -7.33 -0.23 -11.28
N ALA A 74 -6.12 0.31 -11.30
CA ALA A 74 -5.81 1.59 -11.93
C ALA A 74 -6.06 1.56 -13.45
N PHE A 75 -6.96 2.40 -13.93
CA PHE A 75 -7.28 2.48 -15.36
C PHE A 75 -6.10 2.97 -16.22
N TYR A 76 -5.15 3.67 -15.61
CA TYR A 76 -4.01 4.26 -16.28
C TYR A 76 -2.79 4.29 -15.35
N SER A 77 -1.60 4.29 -15.94
CA SER A 77 -0.34 4.42 -15.23
C SER A 77 -0.17 5.84 -14.70
N PHE A 78 0.39 6.01 -13.50
CA PHE A 78 0.59 7.33 -12.92
C PHE A 78 2.00 7.49 -12.32
N LEU A 79 2.50 8.71 -12.28
CA LEU A 79 3.70 9.15 -11.55
C LEU A 79 3.34 10.28 -10.58
N THR A 80 3.98 10.32 -9.42
CA THR A 80 3.79 11.48 -8.52
C THR A 80 4.34 12.74 -9.16
N GLU A 81 3.83 13.89 -8.73
CA GLU A 81 4.35 15.18 -9.19
C GLU A 81 5.83 15.33 -8.85
N THR A 82 6.23 14.92 -7.65
CA THR A 82 7.62 14.82 -7.22
C THR A 82 8.46 14.00 -8.20
N ALA A 83 8.00 12.80 -8.56
CA ALA A 83 8.73 11.91 -9.46
C ALA A 83 8.89 12.53 -10.85
N ALA A 84 7.85 13.17 -11.38
CA ALA A 84 7.92 13.86 -12.65
C ALA A 84 8.96 14.98 -12.63
N ILE A 85 9.06 15.74 -11.53
CA ILE A 85 10.06 16.80 -11.35
C ILE A 85 11.47 16.21 -11.25
N GLU A 86 11.68 15.18 -10.42
CA GLU A 86 13.00 14.54 -10.24
C GLU A 86 13.52 13.89 -11.52
N LEU A 87 12.62 13.33 -12.33
CA LEU A 87 12.94 12.72 -13.63
C LEU A 87 13.04 13.76 -14.77
N GLY A 88 12.85 15.05 -14.48
CA GLY A 88 12.90 16.12 -15.48
C GLY A 88 11.83 16.02 -16.56
N LEU A 89 10.69 15.39 -16.26
CA LEU A 89 9.61 15.15 -17.20
C LEU A 89 8.76 16.42 -17.39
N LYS A 90 8.37 16.70 -18.65
CA LYS A 90 7.48 17.80 -18.96
C LYS A 90 6.04 17.41 -18.68
N THR A 91 5.36 18.15 -17.81
CA THR A 91 3.95 17.94 -17.49
C THR A 91 3.06 18.89 -18.28
N THR A 92 2.01 18.37 -18.90
CA THR A 92 0.95 19.15 -19.54
C THR A 92 -0.36 18.96 -18.77
N ARG A 93 -1.27 19.94 -18.84
CA ARG A 93 -2.58 19.78 -18.21
C ARG A 93 -3.36 18.70 -18.94
N ALA A 94 -4.00 17.79 -18.20
CA ALA A 94 -4.86 16.79 -18.82
C ALA A 94 -6.00 17.44 -19.63
N PRO A 95 -6.55 16.76 -20.65
CA PRO A 95 -7.68 17.25 -21.43
C PRO A 95 -8.84 17.72 -20.54
N ARG A 96 -9.52 18.81 -20.93
CA ARG A 96 -10.66 19.36 -20.19
C ARG A 96 -11.72 18.27 -19.97
N GLY A 97 -11.96 17.91 -18.72
CA GLY A 97 -12.97 16.94 -18.30
C GLY A 97 -12.41 15.60 -17.80
N LEU A 98 -11.11 15.32 -17.96
CA LEU A 98 -10.49 14.15 -17.34
C LEU A 98 -10.35 14.40 -15.83
N ARG A 99 -11.05 13.59 -15.03
CA ARG A 99 -10.92 13.55 -13.58
C ARG A 99 -10.58 12.12 -13.18
N ILE A 100 -9.53 11.93 -12.38
CA ILE A 100 -9.20 10.62 -11.82
C ILE A 100 -10.05 10.44 -10.57
N GLU A 101 -10.76 9.32 -10.47
CA GLU A 101 -11.50 8.92 -9.26
C GLU A 101 -10.86 7.66 -8.69
N GLY A 102 -10.29 7.76 -7.49
CA GLY A 102 -9.72 6.64 -6.74
C GLY A 102 -10.67 6.17 -5.63
N PHE A 103 -10.26 5.11 -4.92
CA PHE A 103 -10.97 4.52 -3.78
C PHE A 103 -11.43 5.55 -2.72
N SER A 104 -10.72 6.67 -2.61
CA SER A 104 -10.98 7.76 -1.67
C SER A 104 -11.46 9.08 -2.31
N GLY A 105 -11.68 9.20 -3.63
CA GLY A 105 -12.19 10.44 -4.26
C GLY A 105 -11.41 10.95 -5.47
N GLN A 106 -11.66 12.20 -5.89
CA GLN A 106 -11.14 12.77 -7.15
C GLN A 106 -9.81 13.52 -7.03
N VAL A 107 -8.97 13.46 -8.09
CA VAL A 107 -7.66 14.12 -8.19
C VAL A 107 -7.56 14.91 -9.51
N ASP A 108 -7.09 16.17 -9.42
CA ASP A 108 -6.72 16.97 -10.60
C ASP A 108 -5.45 16.38 -11.23
N SER A 109 -5.54 15.94 -12.48
CA SER A 109 -4.44 15.24 -13.15
C SER A 109 -3.74 16.10 -14.19
N HIS A 110 -2.42 16.09 -14.16
CA HIS A 110 -1.58 16.42 -15.30
C HIS A 110 -1.27 15.15 -16.10
N MET A 111 -0.65 15.31 -17.27
CA MET A 111 -0.13 14.21 -18.06
C MET A 111 1.33 14.47 -18.36
N THR A 112 2.10 13.41 -18.54
CA THR A 112 3.46 13.47 -19.07
C THR A 112 3.69 12.33 -20.05
N ARG A 113 4.72 12.49 -20.89
CA ARG A 113 5.16 11.46 -21.81
C ARG A 113 6.58 11.05 -21.46
N VAL A 114 6.76 9.74 -21.30
CA VAL A 114 8.04 9.07 -21.11
C VAL A 114 8.49 8.57 -22.47
N ASP A 115 9.64 9.06 -22.93
CA ASP A 115 10.17 8.72 -24.25
C ASP A 115 10.49 7.22 -24.34
N ARG A 116 11.04 6.65 -23.25
CA ARG A 116 11.40 5.23 -23.17
C ARG A 116 11.13 4.65 -21.79
N LEU A 117 10.25 3.66 -21.73
CA LEU A 117 10.01 2.81 -20.57
C LEU A 117 10.74 1.48 -20.76
N LYS A 118 11.85 1.30 -20.06
CA LYS A 118 12.67 0.08 -20.08
C LYS A 118 12.13 -0.94 -19.08
N LEU A 119 11.81 -2.14 -19.58
CA LEU A 119 11.46 -3.31 -18.76
C LEU A 119 12.72 -4.20 -18.55
N LEU A 120 12.57 -5.39 -17.96
CA LEU A 120 13.68 -6.34 -17.83
C LEU A 120 14.32 -6.66 -19.20
N LYS A 121 13.48 -6.87 -20.21
CA LYS A 121 13.88 -7.08 -21.60
C LYS A 121 13.01 -6.22 -22.50
N GLY A 122 13.64 -5.38 -23.31
CA GLY A 122 12.95 -4.48 -24.23
C GLY A 122 12.62 -3.11 -23.63
N GLU A 123 12.21 -2.21 -24.52
CA GLU A 123 11.81 -0.84 -24.20
C GLU A 123 10.49 -0.55 -24.91
N ILE A 124 9.58 0.16 -24.22
CA ILE A 124 8.34 0.65 -24.79
C ILE A 124 8.53 2.16 -25.04
N PRO A 125 8.48 2.61 -26.30
CA PRO A 125 8.59 4.03 -26.61
C PRO A 125 7.29 4.79 -26.31
N ASP A 126 7.41 6.10 -26.09
CA ASP A 126 6.29 7.06 -26.06
C ASP A 126 5.14 6.70 -25.11
N VAL A 127 5.47 6.30 -23.89
CA VAL A 127 4.49 5.89 -22.88
C VAL A 127 3.94 7.11 -22.14
N GLU A 128 2.62 7.25 -22.12
CA GLU A 128 1.95 8.31 -21.38
C GLU A 128 1.67 7.88 -19.94
N PHE A 129 1.87 8.84 -19.01
CA PHE A 129 1.54 8.71 -17.60
C PHE A 129 0.66 9.87 -17.15
N LEU A 130 -0.30 9.58 -16.28
CA LEU A 130 -0.95 10.63 -15.49
C LEU A 130 0.03 11.11 -14.41
N VAL A 131 -0.04 12.39 -14.07
CA VAL A 131 0.81 12.98 -13.02
C VAL A 131 -0.09 13.62 -11.96
N GLY A 132 0.08 13.20 -10.71
CA GLY A 132 -0.70 13.65 -9.56
C GLY A 132 -0.72 12.60 -8.45
N GLY A 133 -1.54 12.79 -7.41
CA GLY A 133 -1.68 11.82 -6.32
C GLY A 133 -0.48 11.78 -5.35
N SER A 134 -0.54 10.85 -4.39
CA SER A 134 0.49 10.62 -3.38
C SER A 134 1.43 9.48 -3.75
N GLU A 135 2.60 9.44 -3.12
CA GLU A 135 3.50 8.30 -3.27
C GLU A 135 2.82 7.00 -2.84
N PRO A 136 2.81 5.96 -3.70
CA PRO A 136 2.21 4.69 -3.34
C PRO A 136 2.86 4.03 -2.12
N GLY A 137 4.07 4.42 -1.72
CA GLY A 137 4.81 3.87 -0.59
C GLY A 137 5.89 2.87 -1.01
N GLU A 138 6.68 2.36 -0.05
CA GLU A 138 7.77 1.39 -0.28
C GLU A 138 8.83 1.87 -1.30
N GLY A 139 9.02 3.19 -1.37
CA GLY A 139 9.91 3.86 -2.33
C GLY A 139 9.42 3.82 -3.78
N ALA A 140 8.17 3.41 -4.02
CA ALA A 140 7.57 3.52 -5.34
C ALA A 140 7.13 4.96 -5.62
N VAL A 141 7.41 5.43 -6.83
CA VAL A 141 7.19 6.82 -7.27
C VAL A 141 5.96 6.97 -8.17
N GLY A 142 5.20 5.89 -8.33
CA GLY A 142 4.05 5.78 -9.20
C GLY A 142 3.59 4.34 -9.34
N LEU A 143 2.73 4.08 -10.31
CA LEU A 143 2.22 2.74 -10.63
C LEU A 143 2.12 2.51 -12.14
N ILE A 144 2.16 1.22 -12.51
CA ILE A 144 1.82 0.69 -13.81
C ILE A 144 0.36 0.26 -13.75
N GLY A 145 -0.47 0.90 -14.57
CA GLY A 145 -1.90 0.63 -14.66
C GLY A 145 -2.29 -0.10 -15.95
N ARG A 146 -3.60 -0.21 -16.17
CA ARG A 146 -4.20 -0.98 -17.27
C ARG A 146 -3.84 -0.52 -18.68
N ASN A 147 -3.47 0.74 -18.90
CA ASN A 147 -2.97 1.19 -20.20
C ASN A 147 -1.72 0.41 -20.67
N LEU A 148 -0.96 -0.18 -19.74
CA LEU A 148 0.17 -1.06 -20.03
C LEU A 148 -0.15 -2.53 -19.75
N LEU A 149 -0.78 -2.82 -18.60
CA LEU A 149 -1.09 -4.20 -18.17
C LEU A 149 -2.10 -4.90 -19.10
N ASP A 150 -2.89 -4.13 -19.84
CA ASP A 150 -3.94 -4.66 -20.70
C ASP A 150 -3.55 -4.71 -22.19
N ALA A 151 -2.32 -4.32 -22.52
CA ALA A 151 -1.85 -4.28 -23.90
C ALA A 151 -1.78 -5.67 -24.56
N VAL A 152 -1.52 -6.73 -23.76
CA VAL A 152 -1.47 -8.13 -24.19
C VAL A 152 -2.07 -9.07 -23.13
N ASP A 153 -2.14 -10.37 -23.44
CA ASP A 153 -2.50 -11.38 -22.43
C ASP A 153 -1.46 -11.33 -21.30
N THR A 154 -1.88 -11.47 -20.05
CA THR A 154 -0.98 -11.26 -18.91
C THR A 154 -1.12 -12.35 -17.87
N GLU A 155 0.02 -12.88 -17.45
CA GLU A 155 0.13 -13.86 -16.38
C GLU A 155 0.68 -13.21 -15.11
N TYR A 156 0.02 -13.47 -13.98
CA TYR A 156 0.40 -13.04 -12.65
C TYR A 156 0.79 -14.27 -11.83
N ASP A 157 2.08 -14.38 -11.53
CA ASP A 157 2.68 -15.41 -10.68
C ASP A 157 3.39 -14.72 -9.50
N LEU A 158 2.63 -13.93 -8.74
CA LEU A 158 3.16 -13.08 -7.66
C LEU A 158 3.69 -13.91 -6.49
N ALA A 159 3.22 -15.15 -6.35
CA ALA A 159 3.79 -16.17 -5.49
C ALA A 159 5.29 -16.39 -5.68
N ASN A 160 5.76 -16.26 -6.93
CA ASN A 160 7.16 -16.40 -7.32
C ASN A 160 7.76 -15.04 -7.76
N GLY A 161 7.04 -13.94 -7.49
CA GLY A 161 7.43 -12.59 -7.85
C GLY A 161 7.66 -12.39 -9.35
N MET A 162 6.71 -12.84 -10.16
CA MET A 162 6.79 -12.71 -11.61
C MET A 162 5.47 -12.28 -12.23
N ILE A 163 5.54 -11.38 -13.21
CA ILE A 163 4.49 -11.11 -14.17
C ILE A 163 5.03 -11.44 -15.56
N ARG A 164 4.19 -11.99 -16.43
CA ARG A 164 4.58 -12.28 -17.82
C ARG A 164 3.57 -11.66 -18.78
N PHE A 165 4.08 -10.87 -19.70
CA PHE A 165 3.31 -10.37 -20.85
C PHE A 165 3.38 -11.41 -21.95
N MET A 166 2.22 -11.91 -22.36
CA MET A 166 2.06 -13.12 -23.17
C MET A 166 1.44 -12.76 -24.51
N THR A 167 2.07 -13.21 -25.60
CA THR A 167 1.56 -13.06 -26.95
C THR A 167 1.25 -14.45 -27.52
N PRO A 168 0.03 -14.99 -27.29
CA PRO A 168 -0.37 -16.26 -27.87
C PRO A 168 -0.61 -16.13 -29.38
N GLN A 169 -0.13 -17.10 -30.14
CA GLN A 169 -0.30 -17.22 -31.60
C GLN A 169 -0.90 -18.60 -31.92
N ASP A 170 -1.96 -18.61 -32.74
CA ASP A 170 -2.64 -19.83 -33.20
C ASP A 170 -3.14 -20.76 -32.08
N CYS A 171 -3.53 -20.17 -30.94
CA CYS A 171 -3.93 -20.94 -29.75
C CYS A 171 -5.42 -21.32 -29.71
N GLY A 172 -6.30 -20.67 -30.48
CA GLY A 172 -7.73 -20.98 -30.50
C GLY A 172 -8.35 -20.99 -29.10
N ASP A 173 -9.13 -22.03 -28.76
CA ASP A 173 -9.76 -22.25 -27.45
C ASP A 173 -8.91 -23.08 -26.47
N ARG A 174 -7.62 -23.30 -26.76
CA ARG A 174 -6.76 -24.11 -25.88
C ARG A 174 -6.67 -23.51 -24.48
N ASN A 175 -6.54 -24.37 -23.47
CA ASN A 175 -6.25 -23.96 -22.10
C ASN A 175 -4.87 -23.30 -22.04
N LEU A 176 -4.84 -22.04 -21.60
CA LEU A 176 -3.62 -21.23 -21.50
C LEU A 176 -2.99 -21.29 -20.09
N ALA A 177 -3.57 -22.06 -19.15
CA ALA A 177 -2.91 -22.43 -17.90
C ALA A 177 -1.89 -23.57 -18.11
N TYR A 178 -0.91 -23.33 -18.99
CA TYR A 178 0.09 -24.31 -19.40
C TYR A 178 0.93 -24.88 -18.23
N TRP A 179 1.04 -24.13 -17.13
CA TRP A 179 1.75 -24.56 -15.92
C TRP A 179 0.98 -25.59 -15.09
N ALA A 180 -0.33 -25.69 -15.27
CA ALA A 180 -1.17 -26.53 -14.44
C ALA A 180 -0.92 -28.02 -14.69
N GLY A 181 -0.45 -28.39 -15.89
CA GLY A 181 -0.32 -29.79 -16.28
C GLY A 181 -1.68 -30.50 -16.17
N SER A 182 -1.79 -31.52 -15.32
CA SER A 182 -3.04 -32.22 -15.02
C SER A 182 -3.81 -31.63 -13.83
N ALA A 183 -3.30 -30.59 -13.17
CA ALA A 183 -3.98 -29.95 -12.05
C ALA A 183 -5.28 -29.30 -12.53
N PRO A 184 -6.33 -29.26 -11.67
CA PRO A 184 -7.55 -28.55 -12.00
C PRO A 184 -7.30 -27.05 -12.20
N VAL A 185 -7.97 -26.50 -13.21
CA VAL A 185 -7.87 -25.09 -13.60
C VAL A 185 -9.25 -24.48 -13.54
N SER A 186 -9.37 -23.41 -12.76
CA SER A 186 -10.57 -22.58 -12.72
C SER A 186 -10.61 -21.71 -13.99
N MET A 187 -11.72 -21.77 -14.72
CA MET A 187 -11.91 -21.06 -15.99
C MET A 187 -13.18 -20.21 -15.92
N LEU A 188 -13.05 -18.90 -16.12
CA LEU A 188 -14.17 -17.95 -16.05
C LEU A 188 -14.20 -17.03 -17.28
N PRO A 189 -15.39 -16.62 -17.75
CA PRO A 189 -15.49 -15.56 -18.72
C PRO A 189 -15.08 -14.22 -18.09
N LEU A 190 -14.37 -13.39 -18.87
CA LEU A 190 -14.15 -11.98 -18.51
C LEU A 190 -15.40 -11.17 -18.88
N GLU A 191 -15.96 -10.48 -17.90
CA GLU A 191 -17.01 -9.48 -18.13
C GLU A 191 -16.38 -8.16 -18.56
N TRP A 192 -16.97 -7.53 -19.57
CA TRP A 192 -16.55 -6.20 -20.03
C TRP A 192 -17.67 -5.23 -19.66
N GLY A 193 -17.35 -4.23 -18.84
CA GLY A 193 -18.29 -3.17 -18.49
C GLY A 193 -18.82 -2.45 -19.73
N ARG A 194 -20.06 -1.94 -19.66
CA ARG A 194 -20.74 -1.29 -20.81
C ARG A 194 -20.12 0.04 -21.27
N ALA A 195 -19.09 0.57 -20.58
CA ALA A 195 -18.68 1.96 -20.70
C ALA A 195 -17.17 2.27 -20.73
N ALA A 196 -16.26 1.29 -20.77
CA ALA A 196 -14.81 1.57 -20.74
C ALA A 196 -14.08 1.12 -22.01
N GLU A 197 -13.32 2.05 -22.61
CA GLU A 197 -12.41 1.78 -23.73
C GLU A 197 -11.23 0.87 -23.33
N LEU A 198 -11.00 0.64 -22.02
CA LEU A 198 -10.05 -0.32 -21.45
C LEU A 198 -10.78 -1.24 -20.44
N PRO A 199 -11.07 -2.51 -20.79
CA PRO A 199 -11.84 -3.42 -19.94
C PRO A 199 -11.06 -3.84 -18.69
N ALA A 200 -11.63 -3.60 -17.53
CA ALA A 200 -11.11 -4.11 -16.27
C ALA A 200 -11.17 -5.65 -16.21
N ILE A 201 -10.39 -6.26 -15.31
CA ILE A 201 -10.48 -7.71 -15.05
C ILE A 201 -11.67 -7.93 -14.12
N GLU A 202 -12.86 -8.08 -14.72
CA GLU A 202 -14.12 -8.28 -13.99
C GLU A 202 -14.72 -9.65 -14.28
N THR A 203 -15.37 -10.22 -13.26
CA THR A 203 -16.19 -11.42 -13.41
C THR A 203 -17.25 -11.48 -12.31
N VAL A 204 -17.96 -12.60 -12.22
CA VAL A 204 -18.99 -12.85 -11.22
C VAL A 204 -18.50 -13.91 -10.22
N ALA A 205 -18.75 -13.66 -8.95
CA ALA A 205 -18.52 -14.60 -7.86
C ALA A 205 -19.77 -14.71 -6.98
N LYS A 206 -19.74 -15.56 -5.94
CA LYS A 206 -20.77 -15.59 -4.90
C LYS A 206 -20.17 -15.41 -3.51
N ILE A 207 -20.86 -14.65 -2.67
CA ILE A 207 -20.59 -14.57 -1.23
C ILE A 207 -21.85 -14.98 -0.47
N ASN A 208 -21.73 -15.95 0.44
CA ASN A 208 -22.86 -16.53 1.18
C ASN A 208 -24.03 -16.92 0.25
N GLY A 209 -23.70 -17.49 -0.92
CA GLY A 209 -24.67 -17.87 -1.96
C GLY A 209 -25.28 -16.71 -2.77
N LYS A 210 -24.91 -15.45 -2.51
CA LYS A 210 -25.37 -14.26 -3.26
C LYS A 210 -24.38 -13.86 -4.33
N GLU A 211 -24.89 -13.62 -5.54
CA GLU A 211 -24.08 -13.15 -6.66
C GLU A 211 -23.52 -11.75 -6.42
N ILE A 212 -22.25 -11.57 -6.78
CA ILE A 212 -21.50 -10.32 -6.67
C ILE A 212 -20.64 -10.10 -7.91
N ARG A 213 -20.50 -8.84 -8.34
CA ARG A 213 -19.50 -8.45 -9.34
C ARG A 213 -18.15 -8.21 -8.67
N VAL A 214 -17.11 -8.86 -9.17
CA VAL A 214 -15.75 -8.73 -8.62
C VAL A 214 -14.81 -8.07 -9.62
N LEU A 215 -13.90 -7.24 -9.11
CA LEU A 215 -12.81 -6.61 -9.86
C LEU A 215 -11.47 -7.10 -9.29
N PHE A 216 -10.58 -7.61 -10.13
CA PHE A 216 -9.24 -7.99 -9.71
C PHE A 216 -8.31 -6.77 -9.66
N ASP A 217 -7.78 -6.48 -8.47
CA ASP A 217 -7.02 -5.27 -8.17
C ASP A 217 -5.75 -5.60 -7.35
N THR A 218 -4.59 -5.71 -8.03
CA THR A 218 -3.30 -5.93 -7.35
C THR A 218 -2.83 -4.75 -6.49
N GLY A 219 -3.41 -3.56 -6.68
CA GLY A 219 -3.13 -2.36 -5.88
C GLY A 219 -3.85 -2.35 -4.53
N ALA A 220 -4.79 -3.26 -4.31
CA ALA A 220 -5.60 -3.34 -3.10
C ALA A 220 -5.47 -4.69 -2.38
N GLN A 221 -5.85 -4.73 -1.10
CA GLN A 221 -6.28 -5.97 -0.45
C GLN A 221 -7.74 -6.25 -0.79
N SER A 222 -8.20 -7.50 -0.65
CA SER A 222 -9.59 -7.82 -0.93
C SER A 222 -10.54 -7.06 -0.01
N VAL A 223 -11.49 -6.34 -0.60
CA VAL A 223 -12.46 -5.50 0.13
C VAL A 223 -13.86 -5.66 -0.46
N VAL A 224 -14.84 -5.85 0.40
CA VAL A 224 -16.25 -5.98 0.05
C VAL A 224 -16.94 -4.63 0.31
N THR A 225 -17.79 -4.19 -0.62
CA THR A 225 -18.59 -2.98 -0.38
C THR A 225 -19.58 -3.20 0.76
N LEU A 226 -19.89 -2.16 1.54
CA LEU A 226 -20.90 -2.22 2.60
C LEU A 226 -22.26 -2.70 2.06
N LYS A 227 -22.62 -2.30 0.83
CA LYS A 227 -23.83 -2.74 0.12
C LYS A 227 -23.83 -4.24 -0.14
N ALA A 228 -22.73 -4.80 -0.67
CA ALA A 228 -22.62 -6.23 -0.95
C ALA A 228 -22.60 -7.06 0.34
N ALA A 229 -21.91 -6.59 1.39
CA ALA A 229 -21.90 -7.25 2.69
C ALA A 229 -23.31 -7.39 3.28
N ARG A 230 -24.10 -6.31 3.26
CA ARG A 230 -25.52 -6.35 3.70
C ARG A 230 -26.36 -7.29 2.83
N ARG A 231 -26.15 -7.29 1.51
CA ARG A 231 -26.85 -8.21 0.59
C ARG A 231 -26.53 -9.68 0.87
N ALA A 232 -25.30 -9.96 1.30
CA ALA A 232 -24.82 -11.27 1.73
C ALA A 232 -25.28 -11.68 3.15
N GLY A 233 -26.12 -10.87 3.80
CA GLY A 233 -26.69 -11.17 5.11
C GLY A 233 -25.85 -10.73 6.31
N ILE A 234 -24.77 -9.96 6.11
CA ILE A 234 -23.96 -9.45 7.21
C ILE A 234 -24.64 -8.22 7.83
N ALA A 235 -25.08 -8.38 9.07
CA ALA A 235 -25.67 -7.30 9.86
C ALA A 235 -24.59 -6.29 10.31
N PRO A 236 -24.90 -4.99 10.41
CA PRO A 236 -23.94 -3.97 10.88
C PRO A 236 -23.30 -4.30 12.24
N GLU A 237 -24.04 -4.95 13.14
CA GLU A 237 -23.59 -5.33 14.49
C GLU A 237 -22.57 -6.48 14.47
N ALA A 238 -22.56 -7.26 13.38
CA ALA A 238 -21.57 -8.33 13.16
C ALA A 238 -20.24 -7.79 12.57
N MET A 239 -20.16 -6.49 12.27
CA MET A 239 -18.98 -5.86 11.70
C MET A 239 -18.15 -5.18 12.79
N THR A 240 -16.85 -5.47 12.83
CA THR A 240 -15.92 -4.83 13.77
C THR A 240 -15.28 -3.61 13.12
N PRO A 241 -15.46 -2.38 13.64
CA PRO A 241 -14.83 -1.19 13.08
C PRO A 241 -13.30 -1.30 13.06
N THR A 242 -12.69 -0.97 11.93
CA THR A 242 -11.23 -0.89 11.78
C THR A 242 -10.72 0.53 11.57
N GLY A 243 -11.60 1.52 11.72
CA GLY A 243 -11.31 2.93 11.49
C GLY A 243 -11.65 3.37 10.08
N ARG A 244 -10.79 4.17 9.47
CA ARG A 244 -11.00 4.68 8.10
C ARG A 244 -9.86 4.22 7.20
N HIS A 245 -10.20 3.72 6.02
CA HIS A 245 -9.25 3.31 4.99
C HIS A 245 -9.07 4.43 3.96
N ARG A 246 -7.88 4.51 3.37
CA ARG A 246 -7.49 5.51 2.38
C ARG A 246 -6.93 4.81 1.15
N GLY A 247 -7.22 5.32 -0.04
CA GLY A 247 -6.59 4.90 -1.29
C GLY A 247 -5.97 6.10 -2.01
N LEU A 248 -5.91 6.05 -3.35
CA LEU A 248 -5.28 7.09 -4.18
C LEU A 248 -6.01 8.46 -4.18
N GLY A 249 -7.28 8.52 -3.77
CA GLY A 249 -8.05 9.76 -3.68
C GLY A 249 -7.87 10.51 -2.35
N THR A 250 -8.49 11.68 -2.22
CA THR A 250 -8.26 12.63 -1.11
C THR A 250 -9.09 12.40 0.16
N GLY A 251 -10.11 11.54 0.11
CA GLY A 251 -10.99 11.21 1.23
C GLY A 251 -10.52 10.01 2.07
N ASP A 252 -11.31 9.72 3.09
CA ASP A 252 -11.17 8.53 3.93
C ASP A 252 -12.52 7.81 3.90
N VAL A 253 -12.56 6.48 3.75
CA VAL A 253 -13.81 5.71 3.80
C VAL A 253 -13.90 4.93 5.11
N PRO A 254 -15.06 4.94 5.81
CA PRO A 254 -15.27 4.05 6.95
C PRO A 254 -15.07 2.59 6.56
N ALA A 255 -14.41 1.83 7.42
CA ALA A 255 -14.12 0.44 7.18
C ALA A 255 -14.31 -0.42 8.44
N TRP A 256 -14.65 -1.67 8.18
CA TRP A 256 -14.89 -2.71 9.16
C TRP A 256 -14.23 -4.02 8.72
N THR A 257 -14.19 -4.99 9.62
CA THR A 257 -13.96 -6.40 9.26
C THR A 257 -15.19 -7.22 9.60
N ALA A 258 -15.51 -8.19 8.74
CA ALA A 258 -16.62 -9.12 8.97
C ALA A 258 -16.28 -10.52 8.48
N SER A 259 -16.89 -11.52 9.09
CA SER A 259 -16.80 -12.92 8.67
C SER A 259 -17.88 -13.25 7.64
N PHE A 260 -17.52 -14.07 6.67
CA PHE A 260 -18.37 -14.57 5.60
C PHE A 260 -18.20 -16.08 5.50
N ASP A 261 -19.31 -16.81 5.54
CA ASP A 261 -19.31 -18.27 5.57
C ASP A 261 -18.67 -18.84 4.32
N THR A 262 -19.01 -18.29 3.15
CA THR A 262 -18.56 -18.81 1.85
C THR A 262 -18.22 -17.72 0.86
N PHE A 263 -17.18 -17.97 0.07
CA PHE A 263 -16.84 -17.25 -1.15
C PHE A 263 -16.62 -18.29 -2.26
N GLU A 264 -17.28 -18.11 -3.41
CA GLU A 264 -17.21 -19.05 -4.52
C GLU A 264 -16.87 -18.34 -5.83
N ILE A 265 -15.83 -18.82 -6.52
CA ILE A 265 -15.38 -18.27 -7.81
C ILE A 265 -14.79 -19.39 -8.67
N GLY A 266 -15.20 -19.47 -9.95
CA GLY A 266 -14.57 -20.40 -10.90
C GLY A 266 -14.66 -21.88 -10.57
N GLY A 267 -15.58 -22.28 -9.69
CA GLY A 267 -15.70 -23.66 -9.18
C GLY A 267 -14.95 -23.91 -7.87
N GLU A 268 -14.16 -22.95 -7.40
CA GLU A 268 -13.55 -22.99 -6.07
C GLU A 268 -14.50 -22.43 -5.01
N ARG A 269 -14.60 -23.14 -3.90
CA ARG A 269 -15.30 -22.71 -2.70
C ARG A 269 -14.29 -22.51 -1.58
N ILE A 270 -14.32 -21.32 -0.98
CA ILE A 270 -13.48 -20.94 0.14
C ILE A 270 -14.41 -20.63 1.31
N SER A 271 -14.19 -21.32 2.43
CA SER A 271 -15.03 -21.22 3.62
C SER A 271 -14.35 -20.41 4.73
N ASN A 272 -15.13 -19.84 5.64
CA ASN A 272 -14.64 -19.09 6.82
C ASN A 272 -13.78 -17.87 6.47
N ASN A 273 -14.24 -17.05 5.53
CA ASN A 273 -13.51 -15.88 5.05
C ASN A 273 -13.68 -14.70 6.02
N ARG A 274 -12.65 -13.88 6.16
CA ARG A 274 -12.72 -12.61 6.87
C ARG A 274 -12.30 -11.48 5.94
N PHE A 275 -13.25 -10.67 5.51
CA PHE A 275 -13.00 -9.56 4.59
C PHE A 275 -13.02 -8.22 5.30
N THR A 276 -12.25 -7.28 4.77
CA THR A 276 -12.50 -5.86 5.00
C THR A 276 -13.80 -5.48 4.30
N VAL A 277 -14.65 -4.73 5.00
CA VAL A 277 -15.87 -4.13 4.46
C VAL A 277 -15.68 -2.62 4.47
N ALA A 278 -15.92 -1.95 3.34
CA ALA A 278 -15.78 -0.50 3.26
C ALA A 278 -16.98 0.15 2.55
N ASP A 279 -17.33 1.35 2.98
CA ASP A 279 -18.39 2.15 2.36
C ASP A 279 -17.82 3.05 1.26
N TYR A 280 -17.53 2.45 0.10
CA TYR A 280 -17.06 3.15 -1.10
C TYR A 280 -18.00 2.92 -2.27
N THR A 281 -18.11 3.92 -3.15
CA THR A 281 -18.90 3.86 -4.38
C THR A 281 -17.98 3.64 -5.57
N ALA A 282 -17.71 2.39 -5.93
CA ALA A 282 -17.20 2.06 -7.26
C ALA A 282 -18.41 1.78 -8.17
N ALA A 283 -18.39 2.30 -9.40
CA ALA A 283 -19.44 2.02 -10.37
C ALA A 283 -19.52 0.50 -10.61
N ASP A 284 -20.69 -0.08 -10.29
CA ASP A 284 -21.11 -1.46 -10.55
C ASP A 284 -20.29 -2.63 -9.96
N VAL A 285 -19.21 -2.39 -9.21
CA VAL A 285 -18.40 -3.44 -8.55
C VAL A 285 -18.82 -3.65 -7.09
N ASP A 286 -19.01 -4.91 -6.67
CA ASP A 286 -19.41 -5.27 -5.31
C ASP A 286 -18.22 -5.60 -4.39
N MET A 287 -17.10 -6.08 -4.96
CA MET A 287 -15.90 -6.47 -4.23
C MET A 287 -14.63 -6.30 -5.09
N LEU A 288 -13.55 -5.83 -4.48
CA LEU A 288 -12.19 -5.96 -5.04
C LEU A 288 -11.60 -7.29 -4.59
N ILE A 289 -11.03 -8.05 -5.53
CA ILE A 289 -10.18 -9.21 -5.28
C ILE A 289 -8.73 -8.73 -5.36
N GLY A 290 -8.11 -8.66 -4.18
CA GLY A 290 -6.83 -8.01 -3.97
C GLY A 290 -5.61 -8.90 -4.16
N ILE A 291 -4.46 -8.31 -3.82
CA ILE A 291 -3.13 -8.93 -3.80
C ILE A 291 -3.07 -10.24 -2.99
N ASP A 292 -3.94 -10.40 -1.99
CA ASP A 292 -4.10 -11.61 -1.18
C ASP A 292 -4.58 -12.83 -1.99
N PHE A 293 -5.45 -12.62 -2.96
CA PHE A 293 -5.85 -13.66 -3.91
C PHE A 293 -4.74 -13.92 -4.95
N PHE A 294 -4.14 -12.86 -5.51
CA PHE A 294 -3.03 -12.98 -6.47
C PHE A 294 -1.78 -13.65 -5.87
N LEU A 295 -1.56 -13.53 -4.56
CA LEU A 295 -0.48 -14.24 -3.90
C LEU A 295 -0.82 -15.72 -3.74
N SER A 296 -2.08 -16.08 -3.45
CA SER A 296 -2.47 -17.49 -3.28
C SER A 296 -2.74 -18.23 -4.59
N HIS A 297 -2.86 -17.52 -5.73
CA HIS A 297 -3.17 -18.11 -7.04
C HIS A 297 -2.18 -17.71 -8.12
N ARG A 298 -2.04 -18.52 -9.16
CA ARG A 298 -1.42 -18.13 -10.44
C ARG A 298 -2.53 -17.82 -11.42
N ILE A 299 -2.53 -16.63 -12.00
CA ILE A 299 -3.65 -16.10 -12.78
C ILE A 299 -3.18 -15.77 -14.19
N TYR A 300 -3.91 -16.20 -15.22
CA TYR A 300 -3.69 -15.79 -16.60
C TYR A 300 -4.95 -15.12 -17.14
N VAL A 301 -4.80 -13.88 -17.57
CA VAL A 301 -5.85 -13.06 -18.17
C VAL A 301 -5.69 -13.15 -19.68
N SER A 302 -6.53 -13.96 -20.33
CA SER A 302 -6.58 -14.04 -21.79
C SER A 302 -7.59 -13.07 -22.35
N ARG A 303 -7.10 -12.02 -23.01
CA ARG A 303 -7.93 -11.04 -23.70
C ARG A 303 -8.35 -11.56 -25.06
N SER A 304 -7.44 -12.27 -25.74
CA SER A 304 -7.72 -12.93 -27.01
C SER A 304 -8.87 -13.95 -26.91
N GLN A 305 -8.93 -14.74 -25.82
CA GLN A 305 -9.98 -15.73 -25.59
C GLN A 305 -11.13 -15.21 -24.70
N ARG A 306 -11.00 -13.99 -24.14
CA ARG A 306 -11.93 -13.40 -23.16
C ARG A 306 -12.17 -14.30 -21.94
N ARG A 307 -11.10 -14.91 -21.44
CA ARG A 307 -11.15 -15.87 -20.31
C ARG A 307 -10.09 -15.56 -19.26
N LEU A 308 -10.46 -15.81 -18.02
CA LEU A 308 -9.57 -15.86 -16.88
C LEU A 308 -9.28 -17.33 -16.56
N TYR A 309 -8.01 -17.67 -16.42
CA TYR A 309 -7.55 -18.97 -15.94
C TYR A 309 -6.84 -18.77 -14.61
N PHE A 310 -7.11 -19.61 -13.61
CA PHE A 310 -6.26 -19.63 -12.43
C PHE A 310 -6.16 -21.00 -11.76
N THR A 311 -5.07 -21.17 -11.01
CA THR A 311 -4.83 -22.32 -10.13
C THR A 311 -4.45 -21.82 -8.75
N TYR A 312 -4.87 -22.53 -7.71
CA TYR A 312 -4.41 -22.29 -6.36
C TYR A 312 -2.98 -22.80 -6.14
N ASN A 313 -2.11 -21.92 -5.63
CA ASN A 313 -0.68 -22.16 -5.43
C ASN A 313 -0.32 -22.54 -3.98
N GLY A 314 -1.30 -22.71 -3.10
CA GLY A 314 -1.08 -23.02 -1.68
C GLY A 314 -0.97 -21.79 -0.77
N GLY A 315 -1.20 -22.00 0.52
CA GLY A 315 -1.24 -20.97 1.57
C GLY A 315 -2.64 -20.37 1.77
N PRO A 316 -2.89 -19.66 2.87
CA PRO A 316 -4.24 -19.18 3.16
C PRO A 316 -4.67 -18.08 2.15
N VAL A 317 -5.93 -18.12 1.72
CA VAL A 317 -6.52 -17.14 0.80
C VAL A 317 -7.17 -16.02 1.62
N PHE A 318 -7.06 -14.77 1.20
CA PHE A 318 -7.64 -13.60 1.89
C PHE A 318 -7.15 -13.36 3.33
N ALA A 319 -5.93 -13.83 3.66
CA ALA A 319 -5.46 -13.88 5.05
C ALA A 319 -4.19 -13.07 5.35
N LEU A 320 -3.83 -12.07 4.53
CA LEU A 320 -2.60 -11.29 4.74
C LEU A 320 -2.59 -10.51 6.08
N ASN A 321 -3.78 -10.23 6.63
CA ASN A 321 -3.94 -9.55 7.92
C ASN A 321 -4.17 -10.51 9.10
N ALA A 322 -4.31 -11.82 8.86
CA ALA A 322 -4.47 -12.79 9.93
C ALA A 322 -3.19 -12.79 10.79
N VAL A 323 -3.34 -12.56 12.09
CA VAL A 323 -2.26 -12.81 13.03
C VAL A 323 -2.10 -14.33 13.06
N ALA A 324 -0.97 -14.84 12.56
CA ALA A 324 -0.62 -16.23 12.74
C ALA A 324 -0.41 -16.44 14.25
N SER A 325 -1.47 -16.81 14.97
CA SER A 325 -1.32 -17.27 16.34
C SER A 325 -0.61 -18.62 16.27
N ALA A 326 0.46 -18.78 17.04
CA ALA A 326 1.28 -19.98 17.08
C ALA A 326 0.58 -21.20 17.72
N ALA A 327 -0.76 -21.22 17.77
CA ALA A 327 -1.55 -22.25 18.43
C ALA A 327 -2.92 -22.46 17.77
N SER A 328 -2.96 -22.80 16.47
CA SER A 328 -4.06 -23.59 15.87
C SER A 328 -3.71 -24.00 14.44
N SER A 329 -2.84 -24.99 14.27
CA SER A 329 -2.49 -25.55 12.96
C SER A 329 -3.57 -26.50 12.38
N ALA A 330 -4.86 -26.23 12.60
CA ALA A 330 -5.93 -27.09 12.06
C ALA A 330 -7.29 -26.40 11.85
N ASP A 331 -7.62 -25.33 12.58
CA ASP A 331 -8.93 -24.69 12.49
C ASP A 331 -8.81 -23.23 12.00
N ALA A 332 -9.56 -22.90 10.93
CA ALA A 332 -9.79 -21.56 10.36
C ALA A 332 -8.75 -20.96 9.39
N ALA A 333 -8.06 -21.77 8.57
CA ALA A 333 -7.43 -21.24 7.35
C ALA A 333 -8.38 -21.39 6.16
N SER A 334 -8.74 -20.26 5.54
CA SER A 334 -9.50 -20.18 4.28
C SER A 334 -8.66 -20.76 3.13
N THR A 335 -8.70 -22.08 2.97
CA THR A 335 -8.10 -22.78 1.83
C THR A 335 -9.21 -23.25 0.88
N PRO A 336 -9.00 -23.25 -0.45
CA PRO A 336 -9.96 -23.87 -1.37
C PRO A 336 -10.16 -25.34 -1.02
N GLU A 337 -11.42 -25.78 -1.00
CA GLU A 337 -11.74 -27.20 -0.80
C GLU A 337 -11.25 -28.02 -2.01
N GLY A 338 -10.40 -29.02 -1.78
CA GLY A 338 -10.14 -30.10 -2.76
C GLY A 338 -9.06 -29.88 -3.82
N ASN A 339 -8.16 -28.90 -3.73
CA ASN A 339 -7.08 -28.74 -4.71
C ASN A 339 -5.79 -28.25 -4.07
N ALA A 340 -4.77 -29.11 -3.95
CA ALA A 340 -3.42 -28.67 -3.65
C ALA A 340 -2.44 -29.37 -4.61
N THR A 341 -1.98 -28.63 -5.61
CA THR A 341 -0.81 -29.02 -6.42
C THR A 341 0.03 -27.78 -6.67
N SER A 342 1.13 -27.64 -5.94
CA SER A 342 2.16 -26.66 -6.28
C SER A 342 2.94 -27.16 -7.51
N SER A 343 2.56 -26.75 -8.71
CA SER A 343 3.30 -27.08 -9.95
C SER A 343 4.17 -25.91 -10.46
N GLY A 344 4.66 -25.06 -9.55
CA GLY A 344 5.70 -24.09 -9.89
C GLY A 344 7.08 -24.75 -9.79
N ALA A 345 7.88 -24.71 -10.86
CA ALA A 345 9.29 -25.07 -10.78
C ALA A 345 9.98 -24.21 -9.70
N ALA A 346 10.78 -24.83 -8.83
CA ALA A 346 11.52 -24.09 -7.81
C ALA A 346 12.45 -23.05 -8.48
N PRO A 347 12.64 -21.86 -7.90
CA PRO A 347 13.61 -20.91 -8.38
C PRO A 347 15.00 -21.55 -8.52
N THR A 348 15.72 -21.17 -9.57
CA THR A 348 17.05 -21.73 -9.86
C THR A 348 18.18 -20.72 -9.65
N ASP A 349 17.86 -19.44 -9.42
CA ASP A 349 18.81 -18.35 -9.21
C ASP A 349 18.52 -17.56 -7.92
N ALA A 350 19.53 -16.81 -7.46
CA ALA A 350 19.46 -16.04 -6.21
C ALA A 350 18.26 -15.07 -6.20
N ALA A 351 18.06 -14.36 -7.33
CA ALA A 351 16.99 -13.38 -7.47
C ALA A 351 15.59 -14.00 -7.40
N GLY A 352 15.38 -15.18 -7.98
CA GLY A 352 14.12 -15.91 -7.91
C GLY A 352 13.81 -16.39 -6.50
N TYR A 353 14.82 -16.91 -5.78
CA TYR A 353 14.67 -17.24 -4.36
C TYR A 353 14.32 -16.00 -3.53
N ALA A 354 15.02 -14.88 -3.73
CA ALA A 354 14.72 -13.63 -3.01
C ALA A 354 13.31 -13.10 -3.28
N ARG A 355 12.83 -13.14 -4.53
CA ARG A 355 11.46 -12.73 -4.89
C ARG A 355 10.39 -13.63 -4.27
N ARG A 356 10.59 -14.95 -4.28
CA ARG A 356 9.70 -15.90 -3.59
C ARG A 356 9.74 -15.73 -2.07
N GLY A 357 10.92 -15.41 -1.53
CA GLY A 357 11.10 -15.02 -0.13
C GLY A 357 10.26 -13.79 0.21
N ALA A 358 10.36 -12.72 -0.57
CA ALA A 358 9.57 -11.50 -0.40
C ALA A 358 8.05 -11.74 -0.50
N ALA A 359 7.60 -12.59 -1.43
CA ALA A 359 6.20 -13.01 -1.49
C ALA A 359 5.77 -13.80 -0.24
N SER A 360 6.65 -14.63 0.30
CA SER A 360 6.42 -15.37 1.55
C SER A 360 6.36 -14.43 2.78
N ILE A 361 7.18 -13.36 2.80
CA ILE A 361 7.08 -12.27 3.80
C ILE A 361 5.69 -11.64 3.76
N ALA A 362 5.20 -11.29 2.56
CA ALA A 362 3.88 -10.68 2.41
C ALA A 362 2.77 -11.59 2.94
N ARG A 363 2.91 -12.92 2.74
CA ARG A 363 2.00 -13.94 3.31
C ARG A 363 2.23 -14.26 4.79
N ARG A 364 3.22 -13.64 5.43
CA ARG A 364 3.65 -13.95 6.81
C ARG A 364 4.15 -15.39 7.02
N ASP A 365 4.54 -16.08 5.94
CA ASP A 365 5.24 -17.36 6.00
C ASP A 365 6.74 -17.09 6.20
N TYR A 366 7.08 -16.62 7.39
CA TYR A 366 8.44 -16.17 7.71
C TYR A 366 9.46 -17.33 7.71
N ALA A 367 9.01 -18.56 7.99
CA ALA A 367 9.88 -19.73 7.95
C ALA A 367 10.30 -20.05 6.50
N ARG A 368 9.35 -20.07 5.56
CA ARG A 368 9.66 -20.22 4.14
C ARG A 368 10.46 -19.04 3.60
N ALA A 369 10.10 -17.82 3.99
CA ALA A 369 10.82 -16.62 3.59
C ALA A 369 12.30 -16.67 4.02
N LEU A 370 12.58 -17.10 5.26
CA LEU A 370 13.93 -17.25 5.77
C LEU A 370 14.72 -18.28 4.96
N ALA A 371 14.15 -19.46 4.70
CA ALA A 371 14.80 -20.51 3.93
C ALA A 371 15.15 -20.05 2.49
N ASP A 372 14.21 -19.36 1.84
CA ASP A 372 14.44 -18.80 0.50
C ASP A 372 15.51 -17.71 0.50
N LEU A 373 15.50 -16.82 1.50
CA LEU A 373 16.49 -15.74 1.60
C LEU A 373 17.87 -16.23 2.03
N ASP A 374 17.96 -17.28 2.85
CA ASP A 374 19.22 -17.96 3.12
C ASP A 374 19.81 -18.54 1.84
N ARG A 375 18.98 -19.23 1.03
CA ARG A 375 19.44 -19.75 -0.27
C ARG A 375 19.83 -18.64 -1.25
N ALA A 376 19.10 -17.53 -1.27
CA ALA A 376 19.44 -16.37 -2.08
C ALA A 376 20.80 -15.77 -1.67
N CYS A 377 21.04 -15.59 -0.36
CA CYS A 377 22.32 -15.09 0.17
C CYS A 377 23.48 -16.06 -0.06
N GLU A 378 23.24 -17.37 -0.05
CA GLU A 378 24.26 -18.38 -0.39
C GLU A 378 24.68 -18.31 -1.86
N LEU A 379 23.71 -18.10 -2.75
CA LEU A 379 23.94 -18.04 -4.20
C LEU A 379 24.55 -16.70 -4.64
N ASP A 380 24.20 -15.61 -3.95
CA ASP A 380 24.77 -14.28 -4.17
C ASP A 380 25.02 -13.56 -2.83
N PRO A 381 26.21 -13.75 -2.22
CA PRO A 381 26.55 -13.14 -0.94
C PRO A 381 26.85 -11.65 -1.02
N GLN A 382 26.92 -11.06 -2.23
CA GLN A 382 27.18 -9.63 -2.44
C GLN A 382 25.90 -8.84 -2.74
N ALA A 383 24.72 -9.47 -2.66
CA ALA A 383 23.45 -8.79 -2.82
C ALA A 383 22.96 -8.20 -1.48
N ALA A 384 23.26 -6.92 -1.24
CA ALA A 384 22.83 -6.18 -0.04
C ALA A 384 21.32 -6.31 0.23
N ALA A 385 20.50 -6.22 -0.81
CA ALA A 385 19.04 -6.32 -0.71
C ALA A 385 18.56 -7.67 -0.12
N TYR A 386 19.26 -8.78 -0.38
CA TYR A 386 18.85 -10.10 0.14
C TYR A 386 19.15 -10.20 1.64
N LEU A 387 20.28 -9.64 2.07
CA LEU A 387 20.63 -9.50 3.48
C LEU A 387 19.61 -8.62 4.21
N ALA A 388 19.25 -7.45 3.65
CA ALA A 388 18.26 -6.56 4.25
C ALA A 388 16.88 -7.23 4.39
N LEU A 389 16.42 -7.96 3.36
CA LEU A 389 15.18 -8.74 3.41
C LEU A 389 15.26 -9.85 4.47
N ARG A 390 16.39 -10.55 4.58
CA ARG A 390 16.59 -11.57 5.61
C ARG A 390 16.58 -10.98 7.01
N GLY A 391 17.21 -9.82 7.19
CA GLY A 391 17.15 -9.04 8.43
C GLY A 391 15.71 -8.75 8.84
N LYS A 392 14.87 -8.29 7.90
CA LYS A 392 13.44 -8.03 8.13
C LYS A 392 12.69 -9.29 8.61
N VAL A 393 12.98 -10.45 8.00
CA VAL A 393 12.40 -11.73 8.42
C VAL A 393 12.87 -12.15 9.80
N ARG A 394 14.16 -11.98 10.11
CA ARG A 394 14.72 -12.31 11.43
C ARG A 394 14.10 -11.45 12.54
N VAL A 395 13.83 -10.17 12.29
CA VAL A 395 13.06 -9.33 13.23
C VAL A 395 11.67 -9.92 13.47
N ALA A 396 10.95 -10.28 12.41
CA ALA A 396 9.61 -10.87 12.53
C ALA A 396 9.60 -12.21 13.27
N LEU A 397 10.69 -12.98 13.18
CA LEU A 397 10.90 -14.24 13.91
C LEU A 397 11.44 -14.05 15.34
N GLY A 398 11.57 -12.80 15.83
CA GLY A 398 12.04 -12.51 17.18
C GLY A 398 13.55 -12.60 17.36
N ASP A 399 14.33 -12.50 16.29
CA ASP A 399 15.80 -12.50 16.32
C ASP A 399 16.41 -11.16 15.86
N PRO A 400 16.27 -10.09 16.66
CA PRO A 400 16.81 -8.79 16.32
C PRO A 400 18.35 -8.76 16.32
N ALA A 401 19.02 -9.70 16.99
CA ALA A 401 20.48 -9.76 17.05
C ALA A 401 21.09 -10.19 15.71
N ARG A 402 20.57 -11.29 15.13
CA ARG A 402 20.98 -11.72 13.78
C ARG A 402 20.44 -10.80 12.68
N ALA A 403 19.33 -10.10 12.92
CA ALA A 403 18.86 -9.06 12.00
C ALA A 403 19.82 -7.87 11.91
N LEU A 404 20.33 -7.38 13.05
CA LEU A 404 21.34 -6.31 13.07
C LEU A 404 22.60 -6.71 12.30
N GLN A 405 23.06 -7.96 12.42
CA GLN A 405 24.20 -8.46 11.65
C GLN A 405 23.95 -8.44 10.14
N ASP A 406 22.74 -8.81 9.72
CA ASP A 406 22.34 -8.76 8.31
C ASP A 406 22.29 -7.32 7.80
N TYR A 407 21.71 -6.39 8.57
CA TYR A 407 21.70 -4.97 8.19
C TYR A 407 23.10 -4.35 8.18
N ASP A 408 23.98 -4.72 9.13
CA ASP A 408 25.38 -4.30 9.13
C ASP A 408 26.12 -4.82 7.90
N ALA A 409 25.85 -6.06 7.48
CA ALA A 409 26.43 -6.62 6.27
C ALA A 409 25.87 -5.97 5.00
N ALA A 410 24.56 -5.75 4.93
CA ALA A 410 23.90 -5.07 3.82
C ALA A 410 24.48 -3.66 3.63
N LEU A 411 24.56 -2.86 4.70
CA LEU A 411 25.06 -1.49 4.66
C LEU A 411 26.58 -1.39 4.45
N ARG A 412 27.33 -2.49 4.64
CA ARG A 412 28.74 -2.55 4.25
C ARG A 412 28.90 -2.74 2.74
N ILE A 413 27.97 -3.45 2.11
CA ILE A 413 27.94 -3.70 0.66
C ILE A 413 27.34 -2.51 -0.07
N ASP A 414 26.16 -2.06 0.37
CA ASP A 414 25.46 -0.89 -0.17
C ASP A 414 25.19 0.13 0.95
N PRO A 415 26.12 1.08 1.16
CA PRO A 415 25.90 2.16 2.10
C PRO A 415 24.76 3.10 1.70
N SER A 416 24.17 3.01 0.52
CA SER A 416 23.07 3.89 0.10
C SER A 416 21.69 3.32 0.43
N ASP A 417 21.60 2.09 0.95
CA ASP A 417 20.31 1.45 1.27
C ASP A 417 19.61 2.14 2.46
N SER A 418 18.69 3.03 2.12
CA SER A 418 17.91 3.81 3.08
C SER A 418 17.00 2.95 3.96
N ASP A 419 16.41 1.88 3.42
CA ASP A 419 15.51 1.00 4.18
C ASP A 419 16.31 0.19 5.20
N ALA A 420 17.41 -0.44 4.78
CA ALA A 420 18.28 -1.18 5.69
C ALA A 420 18.82 -0.28 6.82
N ARG A 421 19.17 0.98 6.51
CA ARG A 421 19.65 1.95 7.50
C ARG A 421 18.56 2.38 8.47
N LEU A 422 17.35 2.67 7.99
CA LEU A 422 16.22 3.01 8.85
C LEU A 422 15.88 1.85 9.79
N GLN A 423 15.81 0.63 9.26
CA GLN A 423 15.52 -0.58 10.05
C GLN A 423 16.60 -0.86 11.10
N ARG A 424 17.87 -0.63 10.77
CA ARG A 424 18.97 -0.72 11.74
C ARG A 424 18.84 0.34 12.84
N ALA A 425 18.52 1.58 12.49
CA ALA A 425 18.31 2.67 13.45
C ALA A 425 17.20 2.33 14.44
N GLU A 426 16.06 1.81 13.96
CA GLU A 426 14.96 1.37 14.83
C GLU A 426 15.36 0.23 15.76
N LEU A 427 16.08 -0.78 15.26
CA LEU A 427 16.54 -1.89 16.10
C LEU A 427 17.55 -1.44 17.16
N ARG A 428 18.45 -0.51 16.82
CA ARG A 428 19.36 0.11 17.78
C ARG A 428 18.59 0.91 18.84
N GLN A 429 17.59 1.70 18.44
CA GLN A 429 16.70 2.41 19.36
C GLN A 429 16.00 1.46 20.33
N ARG A 430 15.41 0.36 19.83
CA ARG A 430 14.73 -0.65 20.65
C ARG A 430 15.66 -1.35 21.64
N ARG A 431 16.96 -1.45 21.30
CA ARG A 431 18.01 -1.97 22.18
C ARG A 431 18.66 -0.91 23.09
N ASN A 432 18.10 0.29 23.14
CA ASN A 432 18.64 1.46 23.86
C ASN A 432 20.03 1.92 23.38
N ASP A 433 20.47 1.50 22.18
CA ASP A 433 21.64 2.08 21.50
C ASP A 433 21.24 3.38 20.80
N ARG A 434 21.02 4.40 21.62
CA ARG A 434 20.62 5.74 21.18
C ARG A 434 21.67 6.39 20.28
N ALA A 435 22.95 6.22 20.60
CA ALA A 435 24.04 6.85 19.84
C ALA A 435 24.15 6.23 18.44
N GLY A 436 24.09 4.90 18.32
CA GLY A 436 24.12 4.22 17.04
C GLY A 436 22.85 4.47 16.20
N ALA A 437 21.69 4.61 16.83
CA ALA A 437 20.45 4.97 16.13
C ALA A 437 20.52 6.39 15.54
N LEU A 438 21.00 7.37 16.32
CA LEU A 438 21.19 8.75 15.84
C LEU A 438 22.23 8.82 14.71
N ALA A 439 23.34 8.09 14.82
CA ALA A 439 24.35 8.04 13.77
C ALA A 439 23.79 7.49 12.44
N ASP A 440 22.94 6.46 12.51
CA ASP A 440 22.24 5.93 11.33
C ASP A 440 21.26 6.96 10.75
N LEU A 441 20.49 7.64 11.59
CA LEU A 441 19.56 8.68 11.13
C LEU A 441 20.29 9.87 10.48
N ASP A 442 21.41 10.31 11.04
CA ASP A 442 22.19 11.43 10.49
C ASP A 442 22.81 11.09 9.13
N GLU A 443 23.22 9.83 8.93
CA GLU A 443 23.67 9.35 7.63
C GLU A 443 22.51 9.25 6.64
N LEU A 444 21.35 8.78 7.09
CA LEU A 444 20.15 8.67 6.28
C LEU A 444 19.69 10.07 5.82
N ASP A 445 19.54 11.03 6.73
CA ASP A 445 19.09 12.39 6.40
C ASP A 445 19.98 13.06 5.34
N ARG A 446 21.32 12.89 5.44
CA ARG A 446 22.28 13.40 4.45
C ARG A 446 22.10 12.79 3.06
N ALA A 447 21.60 11.55 2.97
CA ALA A 447 21.37 10.85 1.72
C ALA A 447 19.99 11.13 1.10
N LEU A 448 18.99 11.53 1.89
CA LEU A 448 17.63 11.74 1.40
C LEU A 448 17.48 13.05 0.61
N THR A 449 16.70 13.02 -0.47
CA THR A 449 16.24 14.25 -1.14
C THR A 449 15.21 14.98 -0.28
N PRO A 450 15.04 16.31 -0.41
CA PRO A 450 13.98 17.05 0.30
C PRO A 450 12.58 16.46 0.13
N GLN A 451 12.32 15.82 -1.01
CA GLN A 451 11.03 15.26 -1.38
C GLN A 451 10.83 13.81 -0.93
N SER A 452 11.83 13.16 -0.32
CA SER A 452 11.67 11.78 0.12
C SER A 452 10.55 11.61 1.14
N SER A 453 9.65 10.66 0.90
CA SER A 453 8.61 10.28 1.86
C SER A 453 9.16 9.71 3.18
N LEU A 454 10.37 9.15 3.17
CA LEU A 454 11.04 8.63 4.38
C LEU A 454 11.27 9.71 5.44
N ARG A 455 11.26 11.00 5.06
CA ARG A 455 11.42 12.11 6.02
C ARG A 455 10.38 12.09 7.13
N LEU A 456 9.16 11.62 6.85
CA LEU A 456 8.14 11.50 7.89
C LEU A 456 8.55 10.48 8.96
N GLU A 457 9.10 9.33 8.57
CA GLU A 457 9.56 8.28 9.50
C GLU A 457 10.87 8.68 10.21
N VAL A 458 11.81 9.28 9.49
CA VAL A 458 13.05 9.83 10.07
C VAL A 458 12.73 10.90 11.12
N GLY A 459 11.76 11.77 10.83
CA GLY A 459 11.30 12.80 11.78
C GLY A 459 10.72 12.20 13.06
N LYS A 460 9.90 11.15 12.95
CA LYS A 460 9.36 10.42 14.11
C LYS A 460 10.48 9.79 14.94
N LEU A 461 11.42 9.08 14.31
CA LEU A 461 12.48 8.40 15.05
C LEU A 461 13.43 9.40 15.71
N TYR A 462 13.75 10.53 15.07
CA TYR A 462 14.46 11.63 15.73
C TYR A 462 13.71 12.14 16.95
N LEU A 463 12.38 12.33 16.87
CA LEU A 463 11.57 12.82 17.98
C LEU A 463 11.48 11.82 19.14
N GLU A 464 11.34 10.53 18.86
CA GLU A 464 11.41 9.46 19.88
C GLU A 464 12.78 9.43 20.56
N LEU A 465 13.82 9.71 19.78
CA LEU A 465 15.17 9.96 20.26
C LEU A 465 15.35 11.41 20.75
N GLY A 466 14.31 12.19 21.04
CA GLY A 466 14.42 13.52 21.64
C GLY A 466 15.37 14.48 20.90
N ASN A 467 15.55 14.31 19.60
CA ASN A 467 16.42 15.10 18.75
C ASN A 467 15.58 16.10 17.93
N ASN A 468 15.98 17.38 17.94
CA ASN A 468 15.25 18.45 17.27
C ASN A 468 15.38 18.45 15.75
N ALA A 469 16.30 17.66 15.17
CA ALA A 469 16.36 17.41 13.72
C ALA A 469 15.01 16.92 13.17
N ALA A 470 14.18 16.30 14.02
CA ALA A 470 12.80 15.93 13.71
C ALA A 470 11.98 17.05 13.04
N LEU A 471 12.13 18.29 13.53
CA LEU A 471 11.36 19.44 13.05
C LEU A 471 11.66 19.76 11.59
N ALA A 472 12.95 19.74 11.22
CA ALA A 472 13.40 19.98 9.86
C ALA A 472 12.88 18.92 8.89
N GLN A 473 12.81 17.65 9.32
CA GLN A 473 12.28 16.56 8.51
C GLN A 473 10.80 16.76 8.18
N PHE A 474 9.99 17.06 9.18
CA PHE A 474 8.57 17.32 8.96
C PHE A 474 8.34 18.57 8.11
N ASP A 475 9.12 19.65 8.32
CA ASP A 475 9.01 20.87 7.51
C ASP A 475 9.35 20.63 6.03
N LEU A 476 10.40 19.84 5.75
CA LEU A 476 10.74 19.43 4.38
C LEU A 476 9.61 18.62 3.76
N TRP A 477 9.07 17.66 4.50
CA TRP A 477 7.97 16.82 4.02
C TRP A 477 6.70 17.64 3.73
N ILE A 478 6.25 18.50 4.65
CA ILE A 478 5.07 19.36 4.48
C ILE A 478 5.22 20.30 3.27
N ARG A 479 6.42 20.86 3.06
CA ARG A 479 6.68 21.78 1.94
C ARG A 479 6.67 21.08 0.58
N THR A 480 7.07 19.82 0.52
CA THR A 480 7.23 19.07 -0.73
C THR A 480 6.01 18.22 -1.07
N HIS A 481 5.15 17.91 -0.09
CA HIS A 481 3.97 17.05 -0.25
C HIS A 481 2.65 17.82 -0.09
N ARG A 482 2.60 19.07 -0.58
CA ARG A 482 1.45 19.97 -0.35
C ARG A 482 0.12 19.46 -0.92
N LEU A 483 0.18 18.60 -1.93
CA LEU A 483 -0.98 17.97 -2.57
C LEU A 483 -1.21 16.53 -2.08
N ASP A 484 -0.35 16.01 -1.18
CA ASP A 484 -0.55 14.68 -0.62
C ASP A 484 -1.80 14.69 0.29
N PRO A 485 -2.71 13.72 0.15
CA PRO A 485 -3.88 13.60 1.04
C PRO A 485 -3.54 13.48 2.52
N SER A 486 -2.29 13.19 2.86
CA SER A 486 -1.76 13.02 4.21
C SER A 486 -1.00 14.24 4.70
N VAL A 487 -1.04 15.36 3.97
CA VAL A 487 -0.35 16.60 4.36
C VAL A 487 -0.77 17.08 5.76
N ASP A 488 -2.05 16.87 6.11
CA ASP A 488 -2.60 17.17 7.43
C ASP A 488 -1.96 16.31 8.54
N GLN A 489 -1.57 15.07 8.24
CA GLN A 489 -0.85 14.22 9.18
C GLN A 489 0.56 14.74 9.41
N GLY A 490 1.27 15.13 8.34
CA GLY A 490 2.60 15.75 8.48
C GLY A 490 2.54 17.03 9.30
N MET A 491 1.53 17.88 9.06
CA MET A 491 1.28 19.08 9.87
C MET A 491 1.04 18.74 11.34
N ASN A 492 0.23 17.71 11.62
CA ASN A 492 -0.02 17.27 12.99
C ASN A 492 1.25 16.72 13.67
N GLN A 493 2.05 15.90 12.96
CA GLN A 493 3.31 15.37 13.49
C GLN A 493 4.29 16.49 13.85
N ARG A 494 4.40 17.51 12.99
CA ARG A 494 5.21 18.71 13.28
C ARG A 494 4.69 19.51 14.47
N CYS A 495 3.37 19.68 14.56
CA CYS A 495 2.68 20.31 15.69
C CYS A 495 3.00 19.57 17.01
N TRP A 496 2.83 18.26 17.03
CA TRP A 496 3.17 17.40 18.17
C TRP A 496 4.66 17.52 18.56
N ALA A 497 5.56 17.44 17.58
CA ALA A 497 7.00 17.55 17.81
C ALA A 497 7.39 18.89 18.47
N GLY A 498 6.80 20.01 18.03
CA GLY A 498 7.02 21.31 18.64
C GLY A 498 6.51 21.38 20.09
N ALA A 499 5.37 20.77 20.39
CA ALA A 499 4.86 20.66 21.76
C ALA A 499 5.80 19.84 22.67
N MET A 500 6.26 18.69 22.18
CA MET A 500 7.15 17.80 22.94
C MET A 500 8.52 18.45 23.19
N LEU A 501 9.10 19.06 22.16
CA LEU A 501 10.41 19.73 22.25
C LEU A 501 10.34 21.15 22.85
N ALA A 502 9.13 21.64 23.16
CA ALA A 502 8.89 22.96 23.75
C ALA A 502 9.46 24.14 22.94
N THR A 503 9.48 24.01 21.61
CA THR A 503 10.10 24.98 20.71
C THR A 503 9.14 25.36 19.59
N GLU A 504 9.29 26.58 19.06
CA GLU A 504 8.51 27.09 17.93
C GLU A 504 7.00 26.92 18.12
N LEU A 505 6.51 27.21 19.34
CA LEU A 505 5.13 26.88 19.74
C LEU A 505 4.07 27.64 18.93
N ASP A 506 4.34 28.89 18.51
CA ASP A 506 3.40 29.66 17.69
C ASP A 506 3.29 29.10 16.26
N GLN A 507 4.42 28.71 15.66
CA GLN A 507 4.43 28.03 14.36
C GLN A 507 3.74 26.66 14.47
N SER A 508 4.00 25.93 15.56
CA SER A 508 3.37 24.64 15.83
C SER A 508 1.86 24.80 15.93
N LEU A 509 1.37 25.81 16.66
CA LEU A 509 -0.06 26.10 16.77
C LEU A 509 -0.71 26.41 15.42
N ALA A 510 -0.03 27.18 14.56
CA ALA A 510 -0.51 27.46 13.22
C ALA A 510 -0.70 26.16 12.41
N LEU A 511 0.28 25.24 12.47
CA LEU A 511 0.18 23.93 11.83
C LEU A 511 -0.92 23.06 12.42
N CYS A 512 -1.08 23.02 13.75
CA CYS A 512 -2.19 22.30 14.39
C CYS A 512 -3.54 22.85 13.89
N ASN A 513 -3.69 24.17 13.79
CA ASN A 513 -4.91 24.81 13.30
C ASN A 513 -5.21 24.43 11.85
N SER A 514 -4.20 24.42 10.97
CA SER A 514 -4.37 23.95 9.59
C SER A 514 -4.78 22.47 9.53
N ALA A 515 -4.15 21.60 10.33
CA ALA A 515 -4.50 20.17 10.39
C ALA A 515 -5.94 19.95 10.88
N VAL A 516 -6.35 20.63 11.97
CA VAL A 516 -7.71 20.57 12.51
C VAL A 516 -8.74 21.15 11.51
N GLN A 517 -8.40 22.21 10.78
CA GLN A 517 -9.28 22.76 9.75
C GLN A 517 -9.52 21.76 8.61
N LEU A 518 -8.48 21.02 8.20
CA LEU A 518 -8.59 19.98 7.17
C LEU A 518 -9.39 18.78 7.67
N ARG A 519 -9.18 18.35 8.92
CA ARG A 519 -9.90 17.23 9.54
C ARG A 519 -10.32 17.54 10.99
N PRO A 520 -11.50 18.15 11.20
CA PRO A 520 -11.92 18.62 12.53
C PRO A 520 -12.38 17.51 13.50
N ALA A 521 -12.69 16.32 12.99
CA ALA A 521 -13.16 15.18 13.77
C ALA A 521 -12.04 14.16 14.10
N MET A 522 -10.78 14.60 14.12
CA MET A 522 -9.62 13.78 14.48
C MET A 522 -9.18 14.09 15.91
N SER A 523 -9.39 13.16 16.84
CA SER A 523 -9.07 13.34 18.26
C SER A 523 -7.59 13.62 18.50
N ALA A 524 -6.70 12.94 17.77
CA ALA A 524 -5.25 13.16 17.83
C ALA A 524 -4.82 14.59 17.45
N TYR A 525 -5.60 15.29 16.62
CA TYR A 525 -5.25 16.64 16.15
C TYR A 525 -5.61 17.69 17.19
N LEU A 526 -6.76 17.49 17.84
CA LEU A 526 -7.19 18.26 19.00
C LEU A 526 -6.23 18.02 20.17
N ASP A 527 -5.82 16.78 20.41
CA ASP A 527 -4.82 16.43 21.44
C ASP A 527 -3.50 17.19 21.21
N SER A 528 -2.94 17.11 19.99
CA SER A 528 -1.67 17.77 19.66
C SER A 528 -1.78 19.30 19.80
N ARG A 529 -2.91 19.89 19.39
CA ARG A 529 -3.16 21.34 19.59
C ARG A 529 -3.28 21.71 21.06
N GLY A 530 -3.98 20.90 21.85
CA GLY A 530 -4.09 21.05 23.30
C GLY A 530 -2.72 21.03 23.98
N TRP A 531 -1.82 20.14 23.55
CA TRP A 531 -0.44 20.08 24.03
C TRP A 531 0.37 21.32 23.67
N VAL A 532 0.28 21.82 22.44
CA VAL A 532 0.93 23.10 22.07
C VAL A 532 0.41 24.24 22.94
N GLN A 533 -0.90 24.34 23.14
CA GLN A 533 -1.50 25.39 23.98
C GLN A 533 -1.10 25.27 25.45
N LEU A 534 -1.05 24.05 25.99
CA LEU A 534 -0.58 23.77 27.34
C LEU A 534 0.86 24.26 27.54
N ARG A 535 1.75 23.98 26.58
CA ARG A 535 3.15 24.47 26.61
C ARG A 535 3.26 25.99 26.46
N ARG A 536 2.31 26.64 25.80
CA ARG A 536 2.20 28.11 25.70
C ARG A 536 1.61 28.76 26.96
N GLY A 537 1.11 27.97 27.93
CA GLY A 537 0.42 28.48 29.11
C GLY A 537 -1.05 28.86 28.88
N ALA A 538 -1.61 28.55 27.71
CA ALA A 538 -3.01 28.80 27.36
C ALA A 538 -3.91 27.68 27.91
N TYR A 539 -4.03 27.62 29.23
CA TYR A 539 -4.61 26.45 29.92
C TYR A 539 -6.11 26.25 29.66
N ARG A 540 -6.87 27.33 29.41
CA ARG A 540 -8.32 27.23 29.15
C ARG A 540 -8.56 26.65 27.75
N GLU A 541 -7.83 27.15 26.77
CA GLU A 541 -7.86 26.67 25.40
C GLU A 541 -7.42 25.20 25.36
N ALA A 542 -6.33 24.86 26.07
CA ALA A 542 -5.83 23.49 26.13
C ALA A 542 -6.89 22.52 26.67
N GLN A 543 -7.58 22.90 27.75
CA GLN A 543 -8.68 22.11 28.31
C GLN A 543 -9.82 21.93 27.31
N ALA A 544 -10.20 22.97 26.56
CA ALA A 544 -11.25 22.87 25.54
C ALA A 544 -10.88 21.89 24.42
N ASP A 545 -9.61 21.89 23.99
CA ASP A 545 -9.10 20.94 23.00
C ASP A 545 -9.10 19.51 23.53
N TYR A 546 -8.65 19.28 24.76
CA TYR A 546 -8.69 17.95 25.38
C TYR A 546 -10.12 17.45 25.60
N ASP A 547 -11.06 18.32 26.00
CA ASP A 547 -12.46 17.95 26.14
C ASP A 547 -13.08 17.54 24.80
N ALA A 548 -12.75 18.27 23.72
CA ALA A 548 -13.19 17.93 22.38
C ALA A 548 -12.57 16.61 21.89
N ALA A 549 -11.27 16.37 22.16
CA ALA A 549 -10.59 15.12 21.84
C ALA A 549 -11.21 13.93 22.58
N LEU A 550 -11.42 14.06 23.89
CA LEU A 550 -11.96 13.01 24.75
C LEU A 550 -13.45 12.73 24.52
N LYS A 551 -14.18 13.68 23.94
CA LYS A 551 -15.54 13.45 23.45
C LYS A 551 -15.56 12.51 22.22
N LEU A 552 -14.54 12.59 21.37
CA LEU A 552 -14.40 11.72 20.19
C LEU A 552 -13.82 10.35 20.57
N ASP A 553 -12.81 10.33 21.44
CA ASP A 553 -12.22 9.10 21.97
C ASP A 553 -11.90 9.26 23.48
N PRO A 554 -12.69 8.67 24.38
CA PRO A 554 -12.48 8.77 25.81
C PRO A 554 -11.19 8.09 26.32
N LYS A 555 -10.51 7.26 25.52
CA LYS A 555 -9.36 6.45 25.94
C LYS A 555 -8.03 7.00 25.41
N LEU A 556 -7.83 8.31 25.55
CA LEU A 556 -6.59 8.99 25.14
C LEU A 556 -5.73 9.35 26.37
N PRO A 557 -4.69 8.56 26.69
CA PRO A 557 -3.88 8.78 27.89
C PRO A 557 -3.19 10.15 27.88
N TRP A 558 -2.64 10.58 26.75
CA TRP A 558 -1.99 11.88 26.62
C TRP A 558 -2.97 13.05 26.76
N SER A 559 -4.21 12.92 26.28
CA SER A 559 -5.23 13.97 26.45
C SER A 559 -5.70 14.08 27.90
N LEU A 560 -5.92 12.94 28.56
CA LEU A 560 -6.27 12.92 30.00
C LEU A 560 -5.15 13.53 30.83
N TYR A 561 -3.91 13.10 30.61
CA TYR A 561 -2.73 13.60 31.32
C TYR A 561 -2.52 15.10 31.10
N GLY A 562 -2.59 15.56 29.86
CA GLY A 562 -2.50 16.99 29.51
C GLY A 562 -3.63 17.83 30.13
N ARG A 563 -4.87 17.32 30.12
CA ARG A 563 -6.02 18.01 30.72
C ARG A 563 -5.89 18.12 32.24
N GLY A 564 -5.42 17.07 32.90
CA GLY A 564 -5.11 17.08 34.33
C GLY A 564 -4.05 18.13 34.68
N ILE A 565 -2.94 18.15 33.94
CA ILE A 565 -1.89 19.17 34.11
C ILE A 565 -2.44 20.58 33.86
N ALA A 566 -3.22 20.78 32.80
CA ALA A 566 -3.81 22.08 32.48
C ALA A 566 -4.70 22.59 33.62
N ARG A 567 -5.53 21.72 34.23
CA ARG A 567 -6.38 22.05 35.37
C ARG A 567 -5.57 22.42 36.61
N LEU A 568 -4.54 21.65 36.95
CA LEU A 568 -3.67 21.95 38.09
C LEU A 568 -2.98 23.31 37.91
N ARG A 569 -2.43 23.57 36.73
CA ARG A 569 -1.73 24.83 36.42
C ARG A 569 -2.65 26.05 36.33
N SER A 570 -3.92 25.85 35.97
CA SER A 570 -4.91 26.93 35.95
C SER A 570 -5.61 27.17 37.29
N GLY A 571 -5.26 26.43 38.36
CA GLY A 571 -5.96 26.49 39.64
C GLY A 571 -7.41 25.98 39.57
N GLY A 572 -7.69 25.05 38.64
CA GLY A 572 -9.00 24.42 38.45
C GLY A 572 -9.30 23.32 39.46
N ASP A 573 -10.30 22.48 39.18
CA ASP A 573 -10.70 21.38 40.06
C ASP A 573 -9.59 20.32 40.18
N ALA A 574 -8.89 20.35 41.32
CA ALA A 574 -7.79 19.44 41.61
C ALA A 574 -8.25 17.98 41.75
N ALA A 575 -9.49 17.70 42.17
CA ALA A 575 -10.00 16.34 42.26
C ALA A 575 -10.23 15.76 40.86
N GLN A 576 -10.84 16.54 39.97
CA GLN A 576 -11.02 16.14 38.58
C GLN A 576 -9.69 16.00 37.84
N ALA A 577 -8.71 16.86 38.13
CA ALA A 577 -7.37 16.75 37.57
C ALA A 577 -6.67 15.45 37.96
N ARG A 578 -6.72 15.07 39.25
CA ARG A 578 -6.17 13.80 39.75
C ARG A 578 -6.87 12.60 39.12
N SER A 579 -8.20 12.64 39.00
CA SER A 579 -8.95 11.58 38.32
C SER A 579 -8.51 11.38 36.86
N ASP A 580 -8.22 12.45 36.13
CA ASP A 580 -7.73 12.34 34.75
C ASP A 580 -6.32 11.74 34.71
N ILE A 581 -5.43 12.18 35.60
CA ILE A 581 -4.06 11.66 35.68
C ILE A 581 -4.07 10.17 36.04
N ASP A 582 -4.88 9.76 37.02
CA ASP A 582 -5.03 8.35 37.40
C ASP A 582 -5.56 7.50 36.23
N ALA A 583 -6.54 8.02 35.47
CA ALA A 583 -7.05 7.35 34.28
C ALA A 583 -5.98 7.26 33.17
N ALA A 584 -5.15 8.28 33.01
CA ALA A 584 -4.02 8.25 32.09
C ALA A 584 -2.99 7.18 32.49
N HIS A 585 -2.66 7.05 33.79
CA HIS A 585 -1.76 6.02 34.30
C HIS A 585 -2.30 4.61 34.12
N GLN A 586 -3.61 4.40 34.25
CA GLN A 586 -4.23 3.10 33.98
C GLN A 586 -4.14 2.71 32.49
N LEU A 587 -4.26 3.67 31.58
CA LEU A 587 -4.16 3.43 30.14
C LEU A 587 -2.70 3.32 29.66
N LEU A 588 -1.79 4.11 30.23
CA LEU A 588 -0.37 4.15 29.89
C LEU A 588 0.49 4.31 31.18
N PRO A 589 0.88 3.19 31.82
CA PRO A 589 1.66 3.24 33.06
C PRO A 589 3.05 3.88 32.93
N THR A 590 3.56 4.02 31.71
CA THR A 590 4.87 4.63 31.41
C THR A 590 4.81 6.13 31.12
N ILE A 591 3.62 6.75 31.14
CA ILE A 591 3.43 8.12 30.66
C ILE A 591 4.30 9.16 31.39
N ASP A 592 4.49 9.06 32.70
CA ASP A 592 5.35 9.99 33.44
C ASP A 592 6.81 9.92 32.97
N LYS A 593 7.30 8.70 32.70
CA LYS A 593 8.65 8.49 32.19
C LYS A 593 8.79 9.02 30.77
N GLU A 594 7.77 8.86 29.93
CA GLU A 594 7.76 9.37 28.56
C GLU A 594 7.67 10.90 28.54
N ALA A 595 6.74 11.49 29.29
CA ALA A 595 6.57 12.93 29.48
C ALA A 595 7.84 13.57 30.07
N GLY A 596 8.49 12.90 31.03
CA GLY A 596 9.72 13.36 31.66
C GLY A 596 10.87 13.56 30.66
N ARG A 597 10.94 12.78 29.57
CA ARG A 597 11.95 12.96 28.49
C ARG A 597 11.83 14.32 27.81
N TYR A 598 10.64 14.92 27.86
CA TYR A 598 10.29 16.20 27.25
C TYR A 598 10.19 17.34 28.28
N GLY A 599 10.64 17.11 29.51
CA GLY A 599 10.55 18.06 30.61
C GLY A 599 9.11 18.34 31.06
N ILE A 600 8.20 17.38 30.86
CA ILE A 600 6.80 17.48 31.29
C ILE A 600 6.63 16.69 32.58
N SER A 601 6.11 17.35 33.61
CA SER A 601 5.75 16.73 34.89
C SER A 601 4.40 17.26 35.39
N VAL A 602 3.72 16.42 36.19
CA VAL A 602 2.56 16.82 36.97
C VAL A 602 3.00 17.84 38.03
N PRO A 603 2.34 19.01 38.13
CA PRO A 603 2.56 19.95 39.23
C PRO A 603 2.21 19.32 40.59
N GLU A 604 2.99 19.64 41.62
CA GLU A 604 2.74 19.21 43.01
C GLU A 604 1.46 19.79 43.61
#